data_AF-A0A812KG47-F1
#
_entry.id   AF-A0A812KG47-F1
#
_cell.length_a   1.000
_cell.length_b   1.000
_cell.length_c   1.000
_cell.angle_alpha   90.00
_cell.angle_beta   90.00
_cell.angle_gamma   90.00
#
_symmetry.space_group_name_H-M   'P 1'
#
loop_
_entity.id
_entity.type
_entity.pdbx_description
1 polymer ?
#
loop_
_entity_poly.entity_id
_entity_poly.type
_entity_poly.pdbx_seq_one_letter_code
_entity_poly.pdbx_strand_id
1 'polypeptide(L)'
;MPTSSDPFDSGDEGPQAGDWLLFNHKIELKNTFVHFSGFKRTEKRRVTCPGLLQSMMSSETVVMTGLSQSLQPVLRESSSAGTARTPSHTSPAQDAAQPQDLQRPAGTPSKVKDTDLARQRQLNKDLIAAASGPYAAFQVLDLISNNLETMNGVNLATAMHRISRACQVDGMAGQIKEHPIFLRLLHTTEKVLCQTLPDGMPRMPPKCCSVFAWSCANLGIFRTQLLARLALTAAKGLEGCEPHEVTNLLWAYATVCRNRKNKMGKGLEAAVAELMKASLAFLMPERVRAWKPQILMSALVSLVGLPWQPSSQKVVSDILDALAMQQGQLLAENTRPISIFFEELRKRQAQVALDIVQATSQKWPGFMQQFARGTCHKGHGRKNRKA
;
A
#
# COMPACT_ATOMS: atom_id res chain seq x y z
N MET A 1 28.95 -48.72 25.31
CA MET A 1 28.15 -47.50 25.09
C MET A 1 28.43 -46.97 23.68
N PRO A 2 27.64 -47.33 22.66
CA PRO A 2 27.59 -46.58 21.41
C PRO A 2 26.23 -45.89 21.27
N THR A 3 26.24 -44.59 21.00
CA THR A 3 25.04 -43.80 20.70
C THR A 3 24.83 -43.79 19.19
N SER A 4 23.83 -44.55 18.72
CA SER A 4 23.27 -44.41 17.38
C SER A 4 22.37 -43.17 17.35
N SER A 5 22.48 -42.39 16.28
CA SER A 5 21.61 -41.25 15.99
C SER A 5 20.87 -41.55 14.70
N ASP A 6 19.60 -41.91 14.83
CA ASP A 6 18.65 -41.94 13.72
C ASP A 6 17.97 -40.56 13.60
N PRO A 7 17.74 -40.06 12.38
CA PRO A 7 17.06 -38.79 12.17
C PRO A 7 15.55 -38.96 12.23
N PHE A 8 14.90 -38.07 12.98
CA PHE A 8 13.46 -37.87 13.00
C PHE A 8 12.99 -37.39 11.62
N ASP A 9 12.29 -38.26 10.90
CA ASP A 9 11.46 -37.91 9.76
C ASP A 9 10.14 -37.31 10.29
N SER A 10 9.95 -36.01 10.05
CA SER A 10 8.72 -35.29 10.41
C SER A 10 8.02 -34.86 9.14
N GLY A 11 7.28 -35.81 8.56
CA GLY A 11 6.26 -35.54 7.56
C GLY A 11 5.10 -34.78 8.19
N ASP A 12 5.23 -33.47 8.29
CA ASP A 12 4.15 -32.56 8.65
C ASP A 12 3.63 -31.90 7.37
N GLU A 13 2.66 -32.54 6.72
CA GLU A 13 1.87 -31.91 5.66
C GLU A 13 0.98 -30.81 6.28
N GLY A 14 1.55 -29.62 6.40
CA GLY A 14 0.84 -28.42 6.81
C GLY A 14 -0.33 -28.10 5.86
N PRO A 15 -1.44 -27.52 6.38
CA PRO A 15 -2.62 -27.24 5.59
C PRO A 15 -2.30 -26.25 4.46
N GLN A 16 -2.73 -26.62 3.24
CA GLN A 16 -2.50 -25.86 2.00
C GLN A 16 -2.95 -24.40 2.12
N ALA A 17 -2.05 -23.47 1.82
CA ALA A 17 -2.24 -22.01 1.77
C ALA A 17 -3.25 -21.52 0.68
N GLY A 18 -4.15 -22.39 0.20
CA GLY A 18 -4.98 -22.19 -0.98
C GLY A 18 -6.13 -21.20 -0.82
N ASP A 19 -6.68 -21.01 0.39
CA ASP A 19 -7.91 -20.22 0.57
C ASP A 19 -7.71 -18.69 0.54
N TRP A 20 -6.49 -18.19 0.76
CA TRP A 20 -6.21 -16.75 0.67
C TRP A 20 -6.10 -16.25 -0.77
N LEU A 21 -5.81 -17.13 -1.73
CA LEU A 21 -5.74 -16.79 -3.16
C LEU A 21 -7.13 -16.42 -3.73
N LEU A 22 -8.22 -16.83 -3.08
CA LEU A 22 -9.59 -16.44 -3.47
C LEU A 22 -10.00 -15.02 -3.02
N PHE A 23 -9.16 -14.34 -2.22
CA PHE A 23 -9.25 -12.91 -1.89
C PHE A 23 -8.36 -12.03 -2.80
N ASN A 24 -7.82 -12.59 -3.89
CA ASN A 24 -7.16 -11.84 -4.97
C ASN A 24 -8.11 -11.35 -6.07
N HIS A 25 -9.40 -11.14 -5.75
CA HIS A 25 -10.16 -10.17 -6.53
C HIS A 25 -9.43 -8.84 -6.38
N LYS A 26 -8.83 -8.37 -7.49
CA LYS A 26 -8.26 -7.02 -7.62
C LYS A 26 -9.21 -6.06 -6.92
N ILE A 27 -8.84 -5.59 -5.72
CA ILE A 27 -9.32 -4.29 -5.29
C ILE A 27 -8.87 -3.41 -6.46
N GLU A 28 -9.80 -2.90 -7.27
CA GLU A 28 -9.46 -2.08 -8.44
C GLU A 28 -8.93 -0.74 -7.94
N LEU A 29 -7.69 -0.80 -7.48
CA LEU A 29 -6.82 0.25 -7.01
C LEU A 29 -6.13 0.93 -8.19
N LYS A 30 -6.77 0.89 -9.38
CA LYS A 30 -6.25 1.48 -10.62
C LYS A 30 -5.91 2.98 -10.44
N ASN A 31 -6.45 3.64 -9.42
CA ASN A 31 -6.27 5.07 -9.13
C ASN A 31 -5.67 5.39 -7.75
N THR A 32 -5.08 4.44 -7.02
CA THR A 32 -4.37 4.73 -5.74
C THR A 32 -2.91 5.10 -5.90
N PHE A 33 -2.44 5.29 -7.15
CA PHE A 33 -1.11 5.85 -7.32
C PHE A 33 -1.03 7.20 -6.62
N VAL A 34 0.05 7.38 -5.86
CA VAL A 34 0.35 8.64 -5.17
C VAL A 34 0.49 9.73 -6.24
N HIS A 35 -0.60 10.45 -6.51
CA HIS A 35 -0.49 11.75 -7.14
C HIS A 35 0.23 12.65 -6.14
N PHE A 36 1.45 13.06 -6.47
CA PHE A 36 2.27 13.98 -5.66
C PHE A 36 1.70 15.40 -5.55
N SER A 37 0.39 15.59 -5.72
CA SER A 37 -0.33 16.85 -5.54
C SER A 37 -0.28 17.36 -4.09
N GLY A 38 0.08 16.51 -3.12
CA GLY A 38 0.21 16.83 -1.70
C GLY A 38 1.51 17.56 -1.28
N PHE A 39 2.50 17.76 -2.16
CA PHE A 39 3.71 18.55 -1.85
C PHE A 39 3.47 20.06 -1.89
N LYS A 40 2.28 20.51 -1.48
CA LYS A 40 2.05 21.93 -1.19
C LYS A 40 2.70 22.21 0.16
N ARG A 41 3.73 23.05 0.15
CA ARG A 41 4.34 23.67 1.34
C ARG A 41 3.16 24.11 2.23
N THR A 42 3.08 23.63 3.46
CA THR A 42 2.12 24.14 4.46
C THR A 42 2.53 25.56 4.78
N GLU A 43 2.14 26.47 3.90
CA GLU A 43 2.17 27.89 4.14
C GLU A 43 1.24 28.09 5.34
N LYS A 44 1.82 28.50 6.47
CA LYS A 44 1.08 28.85 7.68
C LYS A 44 0.05 29.89 7.28
N ARG A 45 -1.19 29.48 7.00
CA ARG A 45 -2.33 30.40 6.98
C ARG A 45 -2.46 30.91 8.41
N ARG A 46 -1.91 32.11 8.67
CA ARG A 46 -2.34 32.91 9.81
C ARG A 46 -3.81 33.19 9.58
N VAL A 47 -4.66 32.53 10.35
CA VAL A 47 -6.07 32.90 10.47
C VAL A 47 -6.08 34.19 11.30
N THR A 48 -6.14 35.32 10.61
CA THR A 48 -6.60 36.56 11.22
C THR A 48 -8.10 36.62 10.97
N CYS A 49 -8.90 36.37 12.02
CA CYS A 49 -10.27 36.88 12.06
C CYS A 49 -10.21 38.42 12.20
N PRO A 50 -11.11 39.14 11.53
CA PRO A 50 -12.30 39.59 12.26
C PRO A 50 -13.60 39.64 11.42
N GLY A 51 -14.73 39.40 12.11
CA GLY A 51 -15.89 40.30 12.13
C GLY A 51 -16.83 40.43 10.92
N LEU A 52 -18.01 39.81 11.07
CA LEU A 52 -19.38 40.26 10.72
C LEU A 52 -19.88 40.46 9.26
N LEU A 53 -21.03 39.79 9.06
CA LEU A 53 -22.27 40.18 8.34
C LEU A 53 -22.42 39.94 6.82
N GLN A 54 -23.26 38.92 6.55
CA GLN A 54 -24.61 39.03 5.94
C GLN A 54 -24.76 38.83 4.42
N SER A 55 -25.61 37.83 4.12
CA SER A 55 -26.49 37.67 2.95
C SER A 55 -25.86 37.49 1.57
N MET A 56 -26.08 36.33 0.95
CA MET A 56 -27.09 36.16 -0.10
C MET A 56 -27.09 34.72 -0.63
N MET A 57 -28.28 34.13 -0.71
CA MET A 57 -28.55 32.96 -1.52
C MET A 57 -28.61 33.34 -2.99
N SER A 58 -28.13 32.43 -3.85
CA SER A 58 -28.75 31.99 -5.12
C SER A 58 -27.72 31.80 -6.24
N SER A 59 -27.75 30.59 -6.81
CA SER A 59 -27.48 30.25 -8.22
C SER A 59 -26.02 30.38 -8.68
N GLU A 60 -25.41 29.54 -9.51
CA GLU A 60 -25.88 28.63 -10.56
C GLU A 60 -24.88 27.46 -10.65
N THR A 61 -25.38 26.22 -10.79
CA THR A 61 -24.55 25.07 -11.14
C THR A 61 -24.67 24.81 -12.63
N VAL A 62 -23.67 25.24 -13.39
CA VAL A 62 -23.53 24.88 -14.81
C VAL A 62 -23.02 23.45 -14.90
N VAL A 63 -23.84 22.59 -15.49
CA VAL A 63 -23.54 21.21 -15.87
C VAL A 63 -22.70 21.23 -17.15
N MET A 64 -21.51 20.64 -17.13
CA MET A 64 -20.80 20.24 -18.35
C MET A 64 -20.61 18.73 -18.37
N THR A 65 -21.38 18.10 -19.24
CA THR A 65 -21.30 16.72 -19.71
C THR A 65 -20.35 16.62 -20.91
N GLY A 66 -19.53 15.56 -20.94
CA GLY A 66 -18.72 15.13 -22.09
C GLY A 66 -17.37 14.60 -21.60
N LEU A 67 -16.82 13.46 -22.01
CA LEU A 67 -17.09 12.50 -23.08
C LEU A 67 -16.53 11.16 -22.57
N SER A 68 -17.26 10.07 -22.80
CA SER A 68 -16.75 8.71 -22.59
C SER A 68 -17.03 7.93 -23.88
N GLN A 69 -15.99 7.59 -24.62
CA GLN A 69 -16.01 6.64 -25.74
C GLN A 69 -14.96 5.58 -25.42
N SER A 70 -15.41 4.36 -25.12
CA SER A 70 -15.48 3.22 -26.04
C SER A 70 -14.17 2.44 -26.12
N LEU A 71 -14.12 1.30 -25.42
CA LEU A 71 -13.25 0.17 -25.77
C LEU A 71 -14.02 -1.13 -25.52
N GLN A 72 -14.31 -1.85 -26.61
CA GLN A 72 -14.80 -3.24 -26.60
C GLN A 72 -13.64 -4.23 -26.36
N PRO A 73 -13.92 -5.45 -25.84
CA PRO A 73 -12.91 -6.48 -25.64
C PRO A 73 -12.75 -7.39 -26.87
N VAL A 74 -11.50 -7.63 -27.26
CA VAL A 74 -11.09 -8.68 -28.21
C VAL A 74 -11.02 -10.01 -27.46
N LEU A 75 -11.91 -10.93 -27.79
CA LEU A 75 -11.80 -12.36 -27.43
C LEU A 75 -10.81 -13.02 -28.37
N ARG A 76 -9.84 -13.78 -27.82
CA ARG A 76 -8.99 -14.67 -28.61
C ARG A 76 -9.09 -16.07 -28.03
N GLU A 77 -9.69 -16.94 -28.83
CA GLU A 77 -9.76 -18.38 -28.65
C GLU A 77 -8.38 -19.02 -28.85
N SER A 78 -8.09 -20.05 -28.06
CA SER A 78 -6.98 -20.97 -28.29
C SER A 78 -7.49 -22.40 -28.09
N SER A 79 -7.54 -23.16 -29.19
CA SER A 79 -7.85 -24.59 -29.23
C SER A 79 -6.69 -25.38 -29.82
N SER A 80 -6.69 -26.67 -29.47
CA SER A 80 -5.90 -27.81 -29.99
C SER A 80 -4.51 -28.03 -29.38
N ALA A 81 -3.97 -29.23 -29.14
CA ALA A 81 -4.40 -30.65 -29.02
C ALA A 81 -3.23 -31.52 -29.52
N GLY A 82 -3.03 -32.69 -28.91
CA GLY A 82 -2.11 -33.76 -29.34
C GLY A 82 -0.84 -33.86 -28.49
N THR A 83 -0.48 -35.00 -27.87
CA THR A 83 -0.16 -36.27 -28.55
C THR A 83 -0.11 -37.49 -27.58
N ALA A 84 -0.47 -38.65 -28.15
CA ALA A 84 -0.42 -40.10 -27.81
C ALA A 84 0.58 -40.64 -26.73
N ARG A 85 0.18 -41.59 -25.83
CA ARG A 85 0.29 -43.10 -25.82
C ARG A 85 1.74 -43.65 -25.85
N THR A 86 2.24 -44.63 -25.07
CA THR A 86 1.79 -46.00 -24.64
C THR A 86 2.87 -46.61 -23.64
N PRO A 87 2.95 -47.92 -23.25
CA PRO A 87 2.24 -48.59 -22.15
C PRO A 87 3.15 -49.43 -21.18
N SER A 88 2.50 -50.26 -20.34
CA SER A 88 2.93 -51.52 -19.69
C SER A 88 3.86 -51.50 -18.46
N HIS A 89 3.38 -52.03 -17.32
CA HIS A 89 3.87 -53.30 -16.74
C HIS A 89 2.93 -53.82 -15.64
N THR A 90 2.79 -55.15 -15.62
CA THR A 90 1.95 -56.05 -14.82
C THR A 90 2.61 -56.48 -13.49
N SER A 91 1.81 -56.52 -12.40
CA SER A 91 1.71 -57.48 -11.25
C SER A 91 2.97 -57.99 -10.49
N PRO A 92 2.90 -58.49 -9.23
CA PRO A 92 1.76 -59.20 -8.60
C PRO A 92 1.43 -58.85 -7.13
N ALA A 93 0.38 -59.52 -6.65
CA ALA A 93 -0.27 -59.45 -5.35
C ALA A 93 0.61 -59.92 -4.16
N GLN A 94 0.31 -59.39 -2.97
CA GLN A 94 0.47 -60.11 -1.70
C GLN A 94 -0.38 -59.48 -0.57
N ASP A 95 -1.28 -60.34 -0.07
CA ASP A 95 -1.86 -60.54 1.26
C ASP A 95 -1.85 -59.48 2.38
N ALA A 96 -3.06 -59.30 2.92
CA ALA A 96 -3.46 -59.40 4.33
C ALA A 96 -2.85 -58.46 5.39
N ALA A 97 -3.63 -57.45 5.76
CA ALA A 97 -4.06 -57.21 7.16
C ALA A 97 -5.14 -56.10 7.18
N GLN A 98 -6.35 -56.45 7.63
CA GLN A 98 -7.42 -55.49 7.91
C GLN A 98 -7.13 -54.74 9.22
N PRO A 99 -7.08 -53.39 9.23
CA PRO A 99 -7.28 -52.60 10.44
C PRO A 99 -8.77 -52.30 10.60
N GLN A 100 -9.27 -52.52 11.81
CA GLN A 100 -10.66 -52.31 12.19
C GLN A 100 -11.11 -50.86 11.97
N ASP A 101 -12.32 -50.75 11.40
CA ASP A 101 -13.14 -49.56 11.22
C ASP A 101 -13.25 -48.74 12.52
N LEU A 102 -12.46 -47.68 12.62
CA LEU A 102 -12.77 -46.53 13.47
C LEU A 102 -13.67 -45.60 12.65
N GLN A 103 -14.99 -45.76 12.85
CA GLN A 103 -16.03 -44.87 12.34
C GLN A 103 -15.74 -43.43 12.75
N ARG A 104 -15.10 -42.68 11.86
CA ARG A 104 -14.87 -41.24 12.02
C ARG A 104 -16.20 -40.54 11.72
N PRO A 105 -16.82 -39.81 12.67
CA PRO A 105 -18.07 -39.13 12.42
C PRO A 105 -17.87 -38.11 11.30
N ALA A 106 -18.62 -38.28 10.21
CA ALA A 106 -18.65 -37.38 9.06
C ALA A 106 -19.28 -36.04 9.44
N GLY A 107 -18.54 -35.22 10.18
CA GLY A 107 -18.89 -33.83 10.42
C GLY A 107 -18.87 -33.07 9.09
N THR A 108 -19.88 -32.24 8.85
CA THR A 108 -20.06 -31.42 7.63
C THR A 108 -19.70 -29.94 7.87
N PRO A 109 -18.43 -29.56 8.09
CA PRO A 109 -18.04 -28.17 8.38
C PRO A 109 -17.94 -27.25 7.15
N SER A 110 -18.18 -27.73 5.93
CA SER A 110 -17.86 -26.94 4.72
C SER A 110 -18.82 -25.77 4.45
N LYS A 111 -20.13 -25.92 4.70
CA LYS A 111 -21.14 -24.96 4.22
C LYS A 111 -21.14 -23.60 4.92
N VAL A 112 -20.74 -23.55 6.20
CA VAL A 112 -20.76 -22.30 6.98
C VAL A 112 -19.71 -21.30 6.46
N LYS A 113 -18.53 -21.81 6.05
CA LYS A 113 -17.44 -20.96 5.54
C LYS A 113 -17.82 -20.24 4.24
N ASP A 114 -18.50 -20.93 3.34
CA ASP A 114 -18.92 -20.35 2.05
C ASP A 114 -19.92 -19.20 2.22
N THR A 115 -20.86 -19.35 3.17
CA THR A 115 -21.86 -18.32 3.44
C THR A 115 -21.25 -17.04 4.03
N ASP A 116 -20.26 -17.15 4.92
CA ASP A 116 -19.56 -15.97 5.44
C ASP A 116 -18.72 -15.31 4.35
N LEU A 117 -18.01 -16.09 3.52
CA LEU A 117 -17.21 -15.54 2.42
C LEU A 117 -18.08 -14.75 1.42
N ALA A 118 -19.24 -15.29 1.04
CA ALA A 118 -20.19 -14.60 0.18
C ALA A 118 -20.68 -13.29 0.81
N ARG A 119 -20.96 -13.29 2.12
CA ARG A 119 -21.34 -12.08 2.86
C ARG A 119 -20.21 -11.04 2.88
N GLN A 120 -18.98 -11.42 3.17
CA GLN A 120 -17.83 -10.49 3.19
C GLN A 120 -17.60 -9.85 1.81
N ARG A 121 -17.79 -10.61 0.73
CA ARG A 121 -17.73 -10.12 -0.65
C ARG A 121 -18.85 -9.14 -0.96
N GLN A 122 -20.08 -9.44 -0.55
CA GLN A 122 -21.21 -8.53 -0.74
C GLN A 122 -20.99 -7.21 0.01
N LEU A 123 -20.59 -7.26 1.29
CA LEU A 123 -20.28 -6.07 2.07
C LEU A 123 -19.17 -5.23 1.41
N ASN A 124 -18.17 -5.86 0.80
CA ASN A 124 -17.12 -5.13 0.09
C ASN A 124 -17.69 -4.36 -1.12
N LYS A 125 -18.60 -4.97 -1.89
CA LYS A 125 -19.29 -4.30 -3.00
C LYS A 125 -20.11 -3.12 -2.51
N ASP A 126 -20.83 -3.29 -1.40
CA ASP A 126 -21.67 -2.23 -0.83
C ASP A 126 -20.83 -1.03 -0.38
N LEU A 127 -19.67 -1.28 0.28
CA LEU A 127 -18.71 -0.22 0.65
C LEU A 127 -18.17 0.54 -0.57
N ILE A 128 -17.94 -0.15 -1.69
CA ILE A 128 -17.49 0.49 -2.93
C ILE A 128 -18.61 1.33 -3.54
N ALA A 129 -19.83 0.81 -3.57
CA ALA A 129 -20.99 1.51 -4.11
C ALA A 129 -21.32 2.79 -3.31
N ALA A 130 -21.35 2.70 -1.97
CA ALA A 130 -21.62 3.83 -1.08
C ALA A 130 -20.56 4.95 -1.15
N ALA A 131 -19.41 4.68 -1.74
CA ALA A 131 -18.35 5.66 -1.92
C ALA A 131 -18.56 6.59 -3.14
N SER A 132 -19.74 6.52 -3.77
CA SER A 132 -20.08 7.28 -4.97
C SER A 132 -21.12 8.35 -4.63
N GLY A 133 -20.77 9.62 -4.82
CA GLY A 133 -21.69 10.75 -4.67
C GLY A 133 -21.39 11.66 -3.46
N PRO A 134 -22.24 12.67 -3.23
CA PRO A 134 -22.09 13.59 -2.11
C PRO A 134 -22.28 12.85 -0.79
N TYR A 135 -21.53 13.26 0.24
CA TYR A 135 -21.57 12.63 1.57
C TYR A 135 -21.18 11.14 1.59
N ALA A 136 -20.45 10.67 0.57
CA ALA A 136 -19.98 9.30 0.46
C ALA A 136 -19.28 8.78 1.74
N ALA A 137 -18.53 9.64 2.44
CA ALA A 137 -17.88 9.26 3.68
C ALA A 137 -18.88 8.84 4.79
N PHE A 138 -20.02 9.54 4.90
CA PHE A 138 -21.06 9.22 5.89
C PHE A 138 -21.85 7.97 5.50
N GLN A 139 -22.17 7.79 4.23
CA GLN A 139 -22.81 6.56 3.74
C GLN A 139 -21.96 5.32 4.03
N VAL A 140 -20.64 5.44 3.86
CA VAL A 140 -19.70 4.37 4.25
C VAL A 140 -19.71 4.14 5.77
N LEU A 141 -19.84 5.19 6.59
CA LEU A 141 -19.96 5.06 8.05
C LEU A 141 -21.25 4.35 8.47
N ASP A 142 -22.37 4.58 7.78
CA ASP A 142 -23.63 3.87 8.04
C ASP A 142 -23.52 2.36 7.74
N LEU A 143 -22.83 2.00 6.66
CA LEU A 143 -22.52 0.58 6.40
C LEU A 143 -21.62 -0.02 7.48
N ILE A 144 -20.64 0.74 7.96
CA ILE A 144 -19.74 0.29 9.04
C ILE A 144 -20.54 0.09 10.33
N SER A 145 -21.43 1.02 10.73
CA SER A 145 -22.16 0.90 12.00
C SER A 145 -22.94 -0.41 12.11
N ASN A 146 -23.48 -0.87 10.98
CA ASN A 146 -24.30 -2.08 10.90
C ASN A 146 -23.47 -3.37 10.79
N ASN A 147 -22.22 -3.30 10.35
CA ASN A 147 -21.44 -4.49 9.99
C ASN A 147 -20.10 -4.64 10.73
N LEU A 148 -19.66 -3.63 11.50
CA LEU A 148 -18.29 -3.52 12.02
C LEU A 148 -17.76 -4.77 12.72
N GLU A 149 -18.58 -5.41 13.57
CA GLU A 149 -18.16 -6.59 14.35
C GLU A 149 -17.90 -7.82 13.48
N THR A 150 -18.44 -7.84 12.26
CA THR A 150 -18.32 -8.96 11.32
C THR A 150 -17.32 -8.70 10.20
N MET A 151 -16.76 -7.50 10.10
CA MET A 151 -15.82 -7.13 9.04
C MET A 151 -14.48 -7.84 9.19
N ASN A 152 -13.99 -8.41 8.08
CA ASN A 152 -12.61 -8.90 8.01
C ASN A 152 -11.61 -7.78 7.66
N GLY A 153 -10.31 -8.09 7.63
CA GLY A 153 -9.26 -7.13 7.31
C GLY A 153 -9.41 -6.43 5.94
N VAL A 154 -9.93 -7.14 4.93
CA VAL A 154 -10.16 -6.57 3.59
C VAL A 154 -11.30 -5.53 3.64
N ASN A 155 -12.39 -5.84 4.33
CA ASN A 155 -13.50 -4.90 4.49
C ASN A 155 -13.06 -3.65 5.28
N LEU A 156 -12.28 -3.82 6.35
CA LEU A 156 -11.75 -2.72 7.16
C LEU A 156 -10.85 -1.79 6.32
N ALA A 157 -9.91 -2.33 5.54
CA ALA A 157 -9.06 -1.55 4.66
C ALA A 157 -9.84 -0.86 3.53
N THR A 158 -10.85 -1.54 2.97
CA THR A 158 -11.71 -0.97 1.93
C THR A 158 -12.52 0.21 2.48
N ALA A 159 -13.18 0.03 3.62
CA ALA A 159 -13.94 1.07 4.30
C ALA A 159 -13.06 2.31 4.56
N MET A 160 -11.89 2.10 5.16
CA MET A 160 -10.93 3.17 5.47
C MET A 160 -10.45 3.90 4.19
N HIS A 161 -10.20 3.15 3.12
CA HIS A 161 -9.83 3.72 1.83
C HIS A 161 -10.93 4.59 1.23
N ARG A 162 -12.17 4.11 1.22
CA ARG A 162 -13.32 4.83 0.68
C ARG A 162 -13.59 6.12 1.45
N ILE A 163 -13.54 6.08 2.78
CA ILE A 163 -13.62 7.26 3.63
C ILE A 163 -12.50 8.26 3.29
N SER A 164 -11.26 7.79 3.19
CA SER A 164 -10.11 8.65 2.86
C SER A 164 -10.28 9.37 1.52
N ARG A 165 -10.76 8.67 0.50
CA ARG A 165 -11.02 9.24 -0.83
C ARG A 165 -12.16 10.24 -0.83
N ALA A 166 -13.28 9.93 -0.19
CA ALA A 166 -14.41 10.86 -0.08
C ALA A 166 -14.00 12.17 0.62
N CYS A 167 -13.19 12.08 1.69
CA CYS A 167 -12.67 13.25 2.40
C CYS A 167 -11.72 14.13 1.57
N GLN A 168 -11.09 13.61 0.51
CA GLN A 168 -10.25 14.41 -0.39
C GLN A 168 -11.06 15.34 -1.29
N VAL A 169 -12.31 15.00 -1.57
CA VAL A 169 -13.21 15.78 -2.45
C VAL A 169 -14.01 16.79 -1.63
N ASP A 170 -14.60 16.35 -0.52
CA ASP A 170 -15.63 17.13 0.18
C ASP A 170 -15.10 17.99 1.34
N GLY A 171 -13.81 17.88 1.68
CA GLY A 171 -13.22 18.63 2.81
C GLY A 171 -13.74 18.21 4.20
N MET A 172 -14.51 17.12 4.28
CA MET A 172 -15.16 16.63 5.52
C MET A 172 -14.22 15.90 6.48
N ALA A 173 -12.91 15.93 6.25
CA ALA A 173 -11.93 15.17 7.02
C ALA A 173 -11.94 15.51 8.53
N GLY A 174 -12.31 16.74 8.91
CA GLY A 174 -12.45 17.12 10.32
C GLY A 174 -13.58 16.37 11.02
N GLN A 175 -14.80 16.47 10.48
CA GLN A 175 -16.01 15.84 11.04
C GLN A 175 -15.88 14.33 11.11
N ILE A 176 -15.33 13.70 10.05
CA ILE A 176 -15.17 12.25 10.00
C ILE A 176 -14.23 11.73 11.10
N LYS A 177 -13.17 12.47 11.44
CA LYS A 177 -12.23 12.06 12.50
C LYS A 177 -12.87 12.03 13.88
N GLU A 178 -13.85 12.87 14.11
CA GLU A 178 -14.57 12.99 15.37
C GLU A 178 -15.77 12.05 15.44
N HIS A 179 -16.18 11.46 14.31
CA HIS A 179 -17.34 10.58 14.24
C HIS A 179 -17.15 9.31 15.08
N PRO A 180 -18.09 8.96 15.99
CA PRO A 180 -17.93 7.81 16.90
C PRO A 180 -17.73 6.47 16.17
N ILE A 181 -18.44 6.24 15.07
CA ILE A 181 -18.29 5.01 14.27
C ILE A 181 -16.90 4.94 13.63
N PHE A 182 -16.32 6.08 13.25
CA PHE A 182 -14.98 6.11 12.69
C PHE A 182 -13.92 5.78 13.75
N LEU A 183 -14.09 6.30 14.97
CA LEU A 183 -13.22 5.96 16.10
C LEU A 183 -13.31 4.47 16.46
N ARG A 184 -14.53 3.89 16.41
CA ARG A 184 -14.73 2.44 16.55
C ARG A 184 -14.04 1.65 15.43
N LEU A 185 -14.13 2.08 14.17
CA LEU A 185 -13.41 1.44 13.05
C LEU A 185 -11.89 1.35 13.33
N LEU A 186 -11.29 2.46 13.79
CA LEU A 186 -9.87 2.49 14.13
C LEU A 186 -9.53 1.53 15.28
N HIS A 187 -10.37 1.48 16.33
CA HIS A 187 -10.17 0.58 17.46
C HIS A 187 -10.34 -0.90 17.08
N THR A 188 -11.39 -1.24 16.32
CA THR A 188 -11.62 -2.60 15.82
C THR A 188 -10.46 -3.06 14.93
N THR A 189 -9.94 -2.18 14.08
CA THR A 189 -8.76 -2.50 13.25
C THR A 189 -7.53 -2.79 14.10
N GLU A 190 -7.29 -1.98 15.14
CA GLU A 190 -6.20 -2.21 16.10
C GLU A 190 -6.33 -3.58 16.79
N LYS A 191 -7.55 -3.97 17.20
CA LYS A 191 -7.85 -5.29 17.76
C LYS A 191 -7.59 -6.42 16.76
N VAL A 192 -8.05 -6.27 15.50
CA VAL A 192 -7.83 -7.26 14.44
C VAL A 192 -6.34 -7.45 14.14
N LEU A 193 -5.54 -6.38 14.18
CA LEU A 193 -4.08 -6.47 13.98
C LEU A 193 -3.33 -7.15 15.13
N CYS A 194 -3.91 -7.17 16.33
CA CYS A 194 -3.36 -7.91 17.47
C CYS A 194 -3.71 -9.40 17.44
N GLN A 195 -4.59 -9.83 16.53
CA GLN A 195 -5.03 -11.23 16.42
C GLN A 195 -4.24 -11.94 15.32
N THR A 196 -3.80 -13.16 15.65
CA THR A 196 -3.26 -14.12 14.69
C THR A 196 -4.30 -15.21 14.45
N LEU A 197 -4.30 -15.77 13.24
CA LEU A 197 -5.08 -16.95 12.89
C LEU A 197 -4.41 -18.22 13.46
N PRO A 198 -5.09 -19.38 13.47
CA PRO A 198 -4.54 -20.63 14.00
C PRO A 198 -3.24 -21.08 13.33
N ASP A 199 -3.06 -20.73 12.06
CA ASP A 199 -1.84 -20.96 11.27
C ASP A 199 -0.72 -19.94 11.57
N GLY A 200 -0.91 -19.06 12.56
CA GLY A 200 0.01 -17.98 12.91
C GLY A 200 -0.04 -16.78 11.96
N MET A 201 -0.87 -16.83 10.90
CA MET A 201 -0.94 -15.76 9.92
C MET A 201 -1.68 -14.53 10.47
N PRO A 202 -1.30 -13.32 10.05
CA PRO A 202 -2.03 -12.12 10.45
C PRO A 202 -3.46 -12.13 9.92
N ARG A 203 -4.42 -11.76 10.76
CA ARG A 203 -5.84 -11.66 10.36
C ARG A 203 -6.09 -10.56 9.32
N MET A 204 -5.18 -9.59 9.21
CA MET A 204 -5.18 -8.57 8.16
C MET A 204 -3.97 -8.78 7.22
N PRO A 205 -4.19 -9.06 5.92
CA PRO A 205 -3.10 -9.24 4.97
C PRO A 205 -2.18 -8.00 4.86
N PRO A 206 -0.88 -8.18 4.55
CA PRO A 206 0.07 -7.08 4.35
C PRO A 206 -0.39 -6.01 3.34
N LYS A 207 -0.99 -6.43 2.21
CA LYS A 207 -1.59 -5.52 1.22
C LYS A 207 -2.69 -4.62 1.81
N CYS A 208 -3.51 -5.16 2.71
CA CYS A 208 -4.54 -4.40 3.41
C CYS A 208 -3.92 -3.38 4.38
N CYS A 209 -2.80 -3.74 5.02
CA CYS A 209 -2.06 -2.84 5.90
C CYS A 209 -1.52 -1.63 5.13
N SER A 210 -1.02 -1.83 3.90
CA SER A 210 -0.58 -0.74 3.02
C SER A 210 -1.71 0.26 2.71
N VAL A 211 -2.86 -0.24 2.26
CA VAL A 211 -4.03 0.59 1.94
C VAL A 211 -4.52 1.34 3.18
N PHE A 212 -4.56 0.68 4.33
CA PHE A 212 -5.00 1.29 5.58
C PHE A 212 -4.02 2.38 6.05
N ALA A 213 -2.71 2.11 6.04
CA ALA A 213 -1.68 3.08 6.41
C ALA A 213 -1.69 4.31 5.50
N TRP A 214 -1.81 4.11 4.18
CA TRP A 214 -1.96 5.19 3.20
C TRP A 214 -3.19 6.06 3.50
N SER A 215 -4.31 5.42 3.84
CA SER A 215 -5.56 6.12 4.17
C SER A 215 -5.43 6.93 5.46
N CYS A 216 -4.77 6.37 6.49
CA CYS A 216 -4.41 7.10 7.72
C CYS A 216 -3.56 8.33 7.40
N ALA A 217 -2.53 8.19 6.57
CA ALA A 217 -1.64 9.29 6.21
C ALA A 217 -2.38 10.41 5.47
N ASN A 218 -3.24 10.08 4.51
CA ASN A 218 -4.07 11.05 3.79
C ASN A 218 -5.05 11.79 4.69
N LEU A 219 -5.66 11.08 5.62
CA LEU A 219 -6.54 11.70 6.61
C LEU A 219 -5.73 12.44 7.69
N GLY A 220 -4.42 12.28 7.79
CA GLY A 220 -3.63 12.88 8.88
C GLY A 220 -3.95 12.25 10.25
N ILE A 221 -4.24 10.95 10.28
CA ILE A 221 -4.52 10.18 11.48
C ILE A 221 -3.24 9.47 11.90
N PHE A 222 -2.72 9.84 13.07
CA PHE A 222 -1.47 9.32 13.57
C PHE A 222 -1.65 8.67 14.93
N ARG A 223 -2.32 7.51 15.01
CA ARG A 223 -2.39 6.73 16.25
C ARG A 223 -1.16 5.84 16.37
N THR A 224 -0.28 6.12 17.34
CA THR A 224 1.02 5.45 17.48
C THR A 224 0.90 3.93 17.51
N GLN A 225 -0.01 3.38 18.32
CA GLN A 225 -0.19 1.94 18.47
C GLN A 225 -0.72 1.29 17.19
N LEU A 226 -1.79 1.84 16.60
CA LEU A 226 -2.34 1.38 15.32
C LEU A 226 -1.28 1.37 14.21
N LEU A 227 -0.53 2.46 14.05
CA LEU A 227 0.54 2.55 13.04
C LEU A 227 1.71 1.62 13.34
N ALA A 228 2.07 1.40 14.61
CA ALA A 228 3.12 0.44 14.96
C ALA A 228 2.69 -0.99 14.57
N ARG A 229 1.43 -1.35 14.85
CA ARG A 229 0.87 -2.67 14.49
C ARG A 229 0.77 -2.87 12.98
N LEU A 230 0.31 -1.87 12.23
CA LEU A 230 0.29 -1.91 10.76
C LEU A 230 1.69 -2.15 10.17
N ALA A 231 2.72 -1.47 10.69
CA ALA A 231 4.10 -1.60 10.23
C ALA A 231 4.63 -3.01 10.49
N LEU A 232 4.48 -3.52 11.71
CA LEU A 232 4.95 -4.85 12.10
C LEU A 232 4.23 -5.96 11.32
N THR A 233 2.91 -5.84 11.14
CA THR A 233 2.13 -6.82 10.36
C THR A 233 2.53 -6.81 8.90
N ALA A 234 2.72 -5.62 8.30
CA ALA A 234 3.16 -5.52 6.91
C ALA A 234 4.59 -6.06 6.71
N ALA A 235 5.51 -5.73 7.62
CA ALA A 235 6.92 -6.14 7.55
C ALA A 235 7.09 -7.67 7.46
N LYS A 236 6.23 -8.44 8.14
CA LYS A 236 6.24 -9.90 8.14
C LYS A 236 5.84 -10.55 6.82
N GLY A 237 5.21 -9.82 5.91
CA GLY A 237 4.65 -10.40 4.68
C GLY A 237 4.78 -9.50 3.45
N LEU A 238 5.81 -8.65 3.39
CA LEU A 238 6.07 -7.81 2.22
C LEU A 238 6.36 -8.61 0.96
N GLU A 239 6.84 -9.86 1.08
CA GLU A 239 7.12 -10.72 -0.08
C GLU A 239 5.87 -11.01 -0.92
N GLY A 240 4.70 -11.05 -0.29
CA GLY A 240 3.41 -11.22 -0.98
C GLY A 240 2.77 -9.91 -1.45
N CYS A 241 3.45 -8.77 -1.29
CA CYS A 241 2.97 -7.47 -1.75
C CYS A 241 3.47 -7.16 -3.16
N GLU A 242 2.63 -6.43 -3.90
CA GLU A 242 3.02 -5.82 -5.16
C GLU A 242 3.89 -4.57 -4.92
N PRO A 243 4.76 -4.19 -5.87
CA PRO A 243 5.64 -3.03 -5.73
C PRO A 243 4.92 -1.71 -5.36
N HIS A 244 3.75 -1.47 -5.93
CA HIS A 244 2.95 -0.27 -5.65
C HIS A 244 2.36 -0.29 -4.22
N GLU A 245 2.11 -1.46 -3.65
CA GLU A 245 1.63 -1.60 -2.27
C GLU A 245 2.77 -1.29 -1.28
N VAL A 246 3.98 -1.78 -1.53
CA VAL A 246 5.15 -1.47 -0.70
C VAL A 246 5.48 0.03 -0.75
N THR A 247 5.45 0.63 -1.92
CA THR A 247 5.73 2.08 -2.06
C THR A 247 4.64 2.95 -1.43
N ASN A 248 3.36 2.56 -1.50
CA ASN A 248 2.28 3.23 -0.78
C ASN A 248 2.47 3.18 0.74
N LEU A 249 2.92 2.03 1.26
CA LEU A 249 3.23 1.85 2.67
C LEU A 249 4.40 2.75 3.08
N LEU A 250 5.53 2.74 2.34
CA LEU A 250 6.68 3.61 2.59
C LEU A 250 6.27 5.09 2.56
N TRP A 251 5.48 5.51 1.58
CA TRP A 251 4.99 6.89 1.47
C TRP A 251 4.14 7.29 2.68
N ALA A 252 3.27 6.39 3.14
CA ALA A 252 2.43 6.63 4.31
C ALA A 252 3.30 6.92 5.55
N TYR A 253 4.29 6.09 5.83
CA TYR A 253 5.19 6.30 6.97
C TYR A 253 6.11 7.49 6.79
N ALA A 254 6.59 7.78 5.58
CA ALA A 254 7.33 9.01 5.30
C ALA A 254 6.50 10.26 5.66
N THR A 255 5.19 10.22 5.36
CA THR A 255 4.24 11.28 5.71
C THR A 255 4.03 11.37 7.23
N VAL A 256 3.93 10.24 7.94
CA VAL A 256 3.86 10.19 9.40
C VAL A 256 5.11 10.83 10.02
N CYS A 257 6.30 10.44 9.56
CA CYS A 257 7.59 10.94 10.03
C CYS A 257 7.72 12.46 9.84
N ARG A 258 7.30 12.99 8.68
CA ARG A 258 7.34 14.44 8.39
C ARG A 258 6.42 15.25 9.30
N ASN A 259 5.24 14.73 9.60
CA ASN A 259 4.25 15.44 10.41
C ASN A 259 4.57 15.38 11.91
N ARG A 260 5.25 14.34 12.38
CA ARG A 260 5.62 14.16 13.79
C ARG A 260 7.03 14.63 14.09
N LYS A 261 7.32 15.89 13.73
CA LYS A 261 8.66 16.49 13.67
C LYS A 261 9.65 16.15 14.80
N ASN A 262 9.23 15.74 16.01
CA ASN A 262 10.10 15.23 17.08
C ASN A 262 9.39 14.28 18.10
N LYS A 263 8.24 13.67 17.74
CA LYS A 263 7.42 12.91 18.72
C LYS A 263 6.87 11.60 18.15
N MET A 264 7.78 10.77 17.65
CA MET A 264 7.45 9.35 17.46
C MET A 264 7.55 8.67 18.82
N GLY A 265 6.52 7.94 19.24
CA GLY A 265 6.65 7.10 20.44
C GLY A 265 7.65 5.98 20.16
N LYS A 266 8.46 5.57 21.15
CA LYS A 266 9.49 4.53 21.01
C LYS A 266 8.99 3.27 20.29
N GLY A 267 7.76 2.84 20.57
CA GLY A 267 7.16 1.68 19.92
C GLY A 267 6.92 1.84 18.41
N LEU A 268 6.53 3.04 17.95
CA LEU A 268 6.36 3.30 16.52
C LEU A 268 7.70 3.46 15.82
N GLU A 269 8.70 4.05 16.47
CA GLU A 269 10.05 4.17 15.91
C GLU A 269 10.67 2.79 15.63
N ALA A 270 10.62 1.88 16.61
CA ALA A 270 11.07 0.50 16.43
C ALA A 270 10.30 -0.22 15.30
N ALA A 271 8.98 -0.05 15.24
CA ALA A 271 8.16 -0.65 14.19
C ALA A 271 8.49 -0.10 12.79
N VAL A 272 8.77 1.21 12.67
CA VAL A 272 9.22 1.83 11.42
C VAL A 272 10.59 1.32 11.01
N ALA A 273 11.51 1.11 11.96
CA ALA A 273 12.82 0.54 11.68
C ALA A 273 12.72 -0.89 11.13
N GLU A 274 11.88 -1.73 11.73
CA GLU A 274 11.62 -3.10 11.22
C GLU A 274 10.98 -3.08 9.84
N LEU A 275 9.98 -2.21 9.62
CA LEU A 275 9.38 -2.04 8.29
C LEU A 275 10.41 -1.58 7.25
N MET A 276 11.29 -0.65 7.61
CA MET A 276 12.36 -0.18 6.74
C MET A 276 13.33 -1.30 6.38
N LYS A 277 13.76 -2.09 7.36
CA LYS A 277 14.64 -3.24 7.14
C LYS A 277 14.01 -4.23 6.15
N ALA A 278 12.75 -4.61 6.36
CA ALA A 278 12.02 -5.50 5.45
C ALA A 278 11.83 -4.89 4.05
N SER A 279 11.53 -3.59 3.97
CA SER A 279 11.31 -2.90 2.69
C SER A 279 12.60 -2.78 1.87
N LEU A 280 13.73 -2.50 2.51
CA LEU A 280 15.03 -2.43 1.84
C LEU A 280 15.45 -3.81 1.32
N ALA A 281 15.13 -4.89 2.04
CA ALA A 281 15.32 -6.25 1.56
C ALA A 281 14.38 -6.61 0.40
N PHE A 282 13.18 -6.02 0.34
CA PHE A 282 12.26 -6.20 -0.79
C PHE A 282 12.73 -5.45 -2.05
N LEU A 283 13.39 -4.30 -1.88
CA LEU A 283 13.90 -3.42 -2.94
C LEU A 283 15.25 -3.91 -3.53
N MET A 284 15.35 -5.21 -3.83
CA MET A 284 16.56 -5.77 -4.45
C MET A 284 16.80 -5.22 -5.87
N PRO A 285 18.07 -5.05 -6.29
CA PRO A 285 18.44 -4.45 -7.58
C PRO A 285 17.73 -5.08 -8.78
N GLU A 286 17.58 -6.41 -8.79
CA GLU A 286 16.98 -7.15 -9.89
C GLU A 286 15.48 -6.86 -10.01
N ARG A 287 14.79 -6.69 -8.88
CA ARG A 287 13.35 -6.40 -8.83
C ARG A 287 13.06 -4.98 -9.28
N VAL A 288 13.82 -4.00 -8.78
CA VAL A 288 13.54 -2.57 -9.06
C VAL A 288 13.69 -2.21 -10.53
N ARG A 289 14.55 -2.89 -11.30
CA ARG A 289 14.70 -2.65 -12.74
C ARG A 289 13.44 -2.96 -13.56
N ALA A 290 12.62 -3.90 -13.09
CA ALA A 290 11.38 -4.28 -13.76
C ALA A 290 10.19 -3.38 -13.39
N TRP A 291 10.37 -2.43 -12.46
CA TRP A 291 9.27 -1.59 -11.99
C TRP A 291 9.03 -0.42 -12.92
N LYS A 292 7.78 0.05 -12.93
CA LYS A 292 7.40 1.26 -13.66
C LYS A 292 8.08 2.50 -13.07
N PRO A 293 8.43 3.52 -13.88
CA PRO A 293 9.10 4.73 -13.40
C PRO A 293 8.37 5.43 -12.25
N GLN A 294 7.03 5.43 -12.27
CA GLN A 294 6.23 6.08 -11.22
C GLN A 294 6.37 5.39 -9.87
N ILE A 295 6.53 4.05 -9.85
CA ILE A 295 6.76 3.28 -8.61
C ILE A 295 8.14 3.62 -8.05
N LEU A 296 9.15 3.66 -8.92
CA LEU A 296 10.52 4.02 -8.55
C LEU A 296 10.62 5.45 -7.99
N MET A 297 9.98 6.41 -8.65
CA MET A 297 9.88 7.79 -8.14
C MET A 297 9.17 7.86 -6.79
N SER A 298 8.11 7.07 -6.60
CA SER A 298 7.39 6.97 -5.34
C SER A 298 8.27 6.42 -4.22
N ALA A 299 9.05 5.37 -4.49
CA ALA A 299 10.01 4.80 -3.57
C ALA A 299 11.06 5.83 -3.14
N LEU A 300 11.70 6.54 -4.09
CA LEU A 300 12.72 7.55 -3.78
C LEU A 300 12.22 8.63 -2.82
N VAL A 301 11.10 9.26 -3.14
CA VAL A 301 10.55 10.35 -2.31
C VAL A 301 10.09 9.84 -0.94
N SER A 302 9.75 8.57 -0.83
CA SER A 302 9.38 7.95 0.44
C SER A 302 10.61 7.69 1.31
N LEU A 303 11.65 7.07 0.74
CA LEU A 303 12.89 6.72 1.45
C LEU A 303 13.56 7.93 2.09
N VAL A 304 13.62 9.08 1.42
CA VAL A 304 14.21 10.31 1.99
C VAL A 304 13.40 10.89 3.17
N GLY A 305 12.12 10.54 3.27
CA GLY A 305 11.25 10.97 4.37
C GLY A 305 11.35 10.10 5.62
N LEU A 306 11.93 8.90 5.50
CA LEU A 306 12.02 7.87 6.53
C LEU A 306 13.36 7.95 7.29
N PRO A 307 13.49 7.28 8.45
CA PRO A 307 14.77 7.14 9.14
C PRO A 307 15.81 6.48 8.21
N TRP A 308 16.94 7.15 8.01
CA TRP A 308 17.98 6.69 7.10
C TRP A 308 18.72 5.48 7.69
N GLN A 309 18.91 4.44 6.88
CA GLN A 309 19.65 3.23 7.24
C GLN A 309 20.93 3.11 6.40
N PRO A 310 21.97 2.40 6.83
CA PRO A 310 23.19 2.21 6.04
C PRO A 310 22.92 1.62 4.64
N SER A 311 21.97 0.69 4.54
CA SER A 311 21.55 0.10 3.25
C SER A 311 20.68 1.01 2.39
N SER A 312 20.16 2.13 2.91
CA SER A 312 19.34 3.07 2.15
C SER A 312 20.11 3.70 0.98
N GLN A 313 21.40 4.01 1.16
CA GLN A 313 22.22 4.60 0.09
C GLN A 313 22.33 3.68 -1.12
N LYS A 314 22.61 2.39 -0.88
CA LYS A 314 22.72 1.39 -1.95
C LYS A 314 21.40 1.26 -2.72
N VAL A 315 20.28 1.05 -2.01
CA VAL A 315 18.96 0.91 -2.62
C VAL A 315 18.56 2.16 -3.41
N VAL A 316 18.87 3.35 -2.90
CA VAL A 316 18.63 4.60 -3.62
C VAL A 316 19.45 4.67 -4.91
N SER A 317 20.72 4.29 -4.89
CA SER A 317 21.54 4.20 -6.10
C SER A 317 20.98 3.20 -7.10
N ASP A 318 20.50 2.04 -6.64
CA ASP A 318 19.89 1.01 -7.51
C ASP A 318 18.59 1.53 -8.17
N ILE A 319 17.77 2.29 -7.42
CA ILE A 319 16.56 2.92 -7.97
C ILE A 319 16.91 4.01 -8.98
N LEU A 320 17.93 4.83 -8.72
CA LEU A 320 18.39 5.87 -9.64
C LEU A 320 18.96 5.27 -10.93
N ASP A 321 19.70 4.17 -10.82
CA ASP A 321 20.16 3.39 -11.97
C ASP A 321 18.99 2.86 -12.81
N ALA A 322 17.98 2.26 -12.16
CA ALA A 322 16.78 1.78 -12.84
C ALA A 322 16.03 2.92 -13.55
N LEU A 323 15.90 4.08 -12.92
CA LEU A 323 15.29 5.27 -13.54
C LEU A 323 16.11 5.80 -14.72
N ALA A 324 17.43 5.84 -14.61
CA ALA A 324 18.30 6.27 -15.70
C ALA A 324 18.23 5.31 -16.90
N MET A 325 18.19 4.00 -16.67
CA MET A 325 17.97 3.00 -17.73
C MET A 325 16.61 3.17 -18.43
N GLN A 326 15.61 3.73 -17.73
CA GLN A 326 14.27 4.01 -18.26
C GLN A 326 14.08 5.48 -18.66
N GLN A 327 15.16 6.25 -18.92
CA GLN A 327 15.09 7.70 -19.17
C GLN A 327 14.13 8.07 -20.32
N GLY A 328 14.04 7.25 -21.37
CA GLY A 328 13.10 7.49 -22.48
C GLY A 328 11.63 7.51 -22.03
N GLN A 329 11.24 6.64 -21.09
CA GLN A 329 9.89 6.62 -20.54
C GLN A 329 9.63 7.82 -19.61
N LEU A 330 10.66 8.28 -18.89
CA LEU A 330 10.55 9.42 -17.98
C LEU A 330 10.19 10.73 -18.68
N LEU A 331 10.46 10.88 -19.98
CA LEU A 331 10.11 12.08 -20.74
C LEU A 331 8.60 12.29 -20.84
N ALA A 332 7.81 11.22 -20.80
CA ALA A 332 6.34 11.27 -20.80
C ALA A 332 5.75 11.46 -19.39
N GLU A 333 6.58 11.39 -18.35
CA GLU A 333 6.15 11.33 -16.96
C GLU A 333 6.43 12.63 -16.20
N ASN A 334 5.72 12.84 -15.09
CA ASN A 334 6.01 13.92 -14.17
C ASN A 334 7.26 13.61 -13.34
N THR A 335 8.41 14.16 -13.73
CA THR A 335 9.72 13.93 -13.10
C THR A 335 10.02 14.81 -11.88
N ARG A 336 9.10 15.72 -11.51
CA ARG A 336 9.21 16.58 -10.31
C ARG A 336 9.56 15.81 -9.01
N PRO A 337 9.03 14.59 -8.76
CA PRO A 337 9.42 13.79 -7.60
C PRO A 337 10.93 13.55 -7.49
N ILE A 338 11.66 13.40 -8.59
CA ILE A 338 13.12 13.17 -8.58
C ILE A 338 13.84 14.41 -8.05
N SER A 339 13.44 15.60 -8.50
CA SER A 339 14.01 16.87 -8.00
C SER A 339 13.69 17.09 -6.52
N ILE A 340 12.45 16.78 -6.09
CA ILE A 340 12.05 16.84 -4.68
C ILE A 340 12.91 15.89 -3.83
N PHE A 341 13.16 14.68 -4.32
CA PHE A 341 14.02 13.72 -3.65
C PHE A 341 15.42 14.29 -3.41
N PHE A 342 16.10 14.81 -4.44
CA PHE A 342 17.44 15.39 -4.27
C PHE A 342 17.44 16.62 -3.36
N GLU A 343 16.42 17.47 -3.44
CA GLU A 343 16.28 18.63 -2.56
C GLU A 343 16.16 18.19 -1.08
N GLU A 344 15.28 17.23 -0.79
CA GLU A 344 15.08 16.73 0.58
C GLU A 344 16.30 15.94 1.07
N LEU A 345 17.00 15.21 0.19
CA LEU A 345 18.19 14.46 0.56
C LEU A 345 19.32 15.41 0.97
N ARG A 346 19.55 16.49 0.21
CA ARG A 346 20.55 17.51 0.58
C ARG A 346 20.27 18.16 1.93
N LYS A 347 19.00 18.44 2.23
CA LYS A 347 18.60 19.05 3.51
C LYS A 347 18.85 18.13 4.70
N ARG A 348 18.69 16.82 4.52
CA ARG A 348 18.73 15.84 5.61
C ARG A 348 20.09 15.15 5.75
N GLN A 349 20.77 14.91 4.63
CA GLN A 349 21.97 14.09 4.50
C GLN A 349 22.89 14.67 3.42
N ALA A 350 23.46 15.85 3.65
CA ALA A 350 24.21 16.60 2.65
C ALA A 350 25.38 15.80 2.03
N GLN A 351 26.14 15.08 2.86
CA GLN A 351 27.27 14.26 2.39
C GLN A 351 26.80 13.10 1.53
N VAL A 352 25.81 12.34 2.00
CA VAL A 352 25.22 11.22 1.24
C VAL A 352 24.63 11.70 -0.09
N ALA A 353 24.03 12.88 -0.11
CA ALA A 353 23.56 13.51 -1.34
C ALA A 353 24.70 13.79 -2.32
N LEU A 354 25.84 14.30 -1.85
CA LEU A 354 27.02 14.54 -2.67
C LEU A 354 27.56 13.23 -3.24
N ASP A 355 27.71 12.21 -2.41
CA ASP A 355 28.24 10.90 -2.80
C ASP A 355 27.36 10.24 -3.89
N ILE A 356 26.04 10.23 -3.68
CA ILE A 356 25.08 9.71 -4.67
C ILE A 356 25.14 10.54 -5.95
N VAL A 357 25.16 11.88 -5.86
CA VAL A 357 25.21 12.73 -7.06
C VAL A 357 26.48 12.47 -7.87
N GLN A 358 27.63 12.35 -7.21
CA GLN A 358 28.90 12.07 -7.86
C GLN A 358 28.88 10.69 -8.54
N ALA A 359 28.50 9.64 -7.81
CA ALA A 359 28.45 8.28 -8.34
C ALA A 359 27.48 8.16 -9.53
N THR A 360 26.26 8.69 -9.40
CA THR A 360 25.28 8.66 -10.50
C THR A 360 25.71 9.54 -11.68
N SER A 361 26.41 10.67 -11.46
CA SER A 361 26.87 11.53 -12.56
C SER A 361 28.02 10.92 -13.37
N GLN A 362 28.87 10.13 -12.73
CA GLN A 362 29.92 9.37 -13.43
C GLN A 362 29.33 8.32 -14.37
N LYS A 363 28.24 7.67 -13.94
CA LYS A 363 27.59 6.59 -14.72
C LYS A 363 26.55 7.09 -15.72
N TRP A 364 25.76 8.10 -15.34
CA TRP A 364 24.62 8.62 -16.10
C TRP A 364 24.64 10.17 -16.16
N PRO A 365 25.63 10.78 -16.83
CA PRO A 365 25.81 12.24 -16.82
C PRO A 365 24.59 13.00 -17.37
N GLY A 366 23.95 12.51 -18.45
CA GLY A 366 22.77 13.14 -19.04
C GLY A 366 21.54 13.14 -18.11
N PHE A 367 21.29 12.02 -17.44
CA PHE A 367 20.23 11.91 -16.44
C PHE A 367 20.43 12.90 -15.28
N MET A 368 21.65 12.99 -14.76
CA MET A 368 21.96 13.87 -13.63
C MET A 368 21.94 15.35 -14.01
N GLN A 369 22.39 15.70 -15.22
CA GLN A 369 22.27 17.06 -15.75
C GLN A 369 20.81 17.50 -15.80
N GLN A 370 19.89 16.59 -16.16
CA GLN A 370 18.47 16.88 -16.29
C GLN A 370 17.76 17.01 -14.93
N PHE A 371 18.02 16.11 -13.97
CA PHE A 371 17.17 15.99 -12.78
C PHE A 371 17.80 16.44 -11.45
N ALA A 372 19.13 16.38 -11.34
CA ALA A 372 19.81 16.67 -10.08
C ALA A 372 20.07 18.17 -9.89
N ARG A 373 20.20 18.92 -10.98
CA ARG A 373 20.32 20.39 -10.94
C ARG A 373 18.96 20.96 -10.55
N GLY A 374 18.67 20.97 -9.24
CA GLY A 374 17.46 21.57 -8.68
C GLY A 374 17.26 22.95 -9.29
N THR A 375 16.00 23.34 -9.49
CA THR A 375 15.56 24.53 -10.24
C THR A 375 15.98 25.87 -9.61
N CYS A 376 17.24 26.05 -9.20
CA CYS A 376 17.86 27.32 -8.85
C CYS A 376 17.74 28.37 -9.97
N HIS A 377 17.28 27.98 -11.16
CA HIS A 377 17.01 28.88 -12.28
C HIS A 377 15.67 29.63 -12.25
N LYS A 378 14.84 29.48 -11.21
CA LYS A 378 13.83 30.50 -10.94
C LYS A 378 14.44 31.64 -10.13
N GLY A 379 15.44 32.30 -10.74
CA GLY A 379 15.60 33.72 -10.53
C GLY A 379 14.28 34.36 -10.90
N HIS A 380 13.46 34.67 -9.91
CA HIS A 380 12.50 35.74 -10.04
C HIS A 380 13.33 36.94 -10.46
N GLY A 381 13.36 37.20 -11.78
CA GLY A 381 13.55 38.53 -12.28
C GLY A 381 12.49 39.37 -11.59
N ARG A 382 12.86 39.93 -10.43
CA ARG A 382 12.25 41.12 -9.87
C ARG A 382 12.33 42.11 -11.01
N LYS A 383 11.29 42.17 -11.83
CA LYS A 383 11.06 43.28 -12.73
C LYS A 383 11.05 44.48 -11.79
N ASN A 384 12.15 45.23 -11.78
CA ASN A 384 12.16 46.59 -11.32
C ASN A 384 11.08 47.31 -12.14
N ARG A 385 9.86 47.36 -11.58
CA ARG A 385 8.88 48.39 -11.95
C ARG A 385 9.46 49.69 -11.43
N LYS A 386 10.34 50.28 -12.25
CA LYS A 386 10.49 51.73 -12.29
C LYS A 386 9.41 52.24 -13.24
N ALA A 387 8.43 52.94 -12.67
CA ALA A 387 7.73 54.09 -13.22
C ALA A 387 6.80 54.56 -12.11
#